data_AF-A0A4V1ZWR9-F1
#
_entry.id   AF-A0A4V1ZWR9-F1
#
_cell.length_a   1.000
_cell.length_b   1.000
_cell.length_c   1.000
_cell.angle_alpha   90.00
_cell.angle_beta   90.00
_cell.angle_gamma   90.00
#
_symmetry.space_group_name_H-M   'P 1'
#
loop_
_entity.id
_entity.type
_entity.pdbx_description
1 polymer ?
#
loop_
_entity_poly.entity_id
_entity_poly.type
_entity_poly.pdbx_seq_one_letter_code
_entity_poly.pdbx_strand_id
1 'polypeptide(L)'
;MHIINRDNYGEANEAIRDILMMYVDLASATEGFGHAAAVHIRFDPLHYVDADAAADGYHYVDLELLRSGSAIAILCAFYDLWCEEQSLDGHPNTLRYQEALERGRLSGFPDVEAIIREAIKRNDMPVEDPWLDAAVLPIYRNYVLAFFNKLSVSDRGTTEAS
;
A
#
# COMPACT_ATOMS: atom_id res chain seq x y z
N MET A 1 11.95 7.11 7.78
CA MET A 1 11.01 8.21 8.07
C MET A 1 11.37 9.45 7.27
N HIS A 2 10.53 9.78 6.31
CA HIS A 2 10.59 11.02 5.53
C HIS A 2 9.64 12.08 6.13
N ILE A 3 10.03 13.36 6.09
CA ILE A 3 9.21 14.45 6.63
C ILE A 3 8.62 15.25 5.48
N ILE A 4 7.29 15.34 5.43
CA ILE A 4 6.56 16.16 4.45
C ILE A 4 6.48 17.60 4.94
N ASN A 5 6.91 18.52 4.11
CA ASN A 5 6.96 19.95 4.38
C ASN A 5 6.63 20.77 3.12
N ARG A 6 6.69 22.10 3.24
CA ARG A 6 6.41 23.04 2.16
C ARG A 6 7.26 22.85 0.89
N ASP A 7 8.45 22.29 1.01
CA ASP A 7 9.40 22.19 -0.11
C ASP A 7 9.21 20.89 -0.91
N ASN A 8 8.64 19.84 -0.31
CA ASN A 8 8.50 18.52 -0.94
C ASN A 8 7.05 18.01 -1.07
N TYR A 9 6.05 18.73 -0.57
CA TYR A 9 4.64 18.27 -0.66
C TYR A 9 4.14 18.07 -2.09
N GLY A 10 4.76 18.72 -3.09
CA GLY A 10 4.47 18.50 -4.50
C GLY A 10 4.72 17.05 -4.92
N GLU A 11 5.89 16.50 -4.55
CA GLU A 11 6.25 15.10 -4.82
C GLU A 11 5.33 14.12 -4.07
N ALA A 12 4.94 14.46 -2.84
CA ALA A 12 4.01 13.67 -2.05
C ALA A 12 2.61 13.63 -2.69
N ASN A 13 2.14 14.73 -3.28
CA ASN A 13 0.88 14.76 -4.03
C ASN A 13 0.95 13.91 -5.31
N GLU A 14 2.09 13.88 -6.00
CA GLU A 14 2.28 12.99 -7.15
C GLU A 14 2.25 11.52 -6.72
N ALA A 15 2.84 11.17 -5.58
CA ALA A 15 2.76 9.84 -5.00
C ALA A 15 1.31 9.46 -4.63
N ILE A 16 0.53 10.38 -4.06
CA ILE A 16 -0.89 10.18 -3.80
C ILE A 16 -1.66 9.90 -5.10
N ARG A 17 -1.40 10.65 -6.17
CA ARG A 17 -2.02 10.38 -7.47
C ARG A 17 -1.74 8.95 -7.94
N ASP A 18 -0.48 8.51 -7.83
CA ASP A 18 -0.08 7.17 -8.26
C ASP A 18 -0.73 6.07 -7.40
N ILE A 19 -0.86 6.30 -6.07
CA ILE A 19 -1.61 5.45 -5.15
C ILE A 19 -3.09 5.36 -5.55
N LEU A 20 -3.72 6.48 -5.88
CA LEU A 20 -5.13 6.50 -6.29
C LEU A 20 -5.35 5.71 -7.58
N MET A 21 -4.43 5.81 -8.54
CA MET A 21 -4.50 5.02 -9.76
C MET A 21 -4.35 3.51 -9.46
N MET A 22 -3.40 3.12 -8.61
CA MET A 22 -3.28 1.74 -8.14
C MET A 22 -4.56 1.26 -7.45
N TYR A 23 -5.19 2.07 -6.59
CA TYR A 23 -6.44 1.70 -5.93
C TYR A 23 -7.59 1.52 -6.92
N VAL A 24 -7.66 2.33 -7.97
CA VAL A 24 -8.64 2.16 -9.05
C VAL A 24 -8.42 0.84 -9.77
N ASP A 25 -7.20 0.45 -10.08
CA ASP A 25 -6.91 -0.83 -10.75
C ASP A 25 -7.24 -2.04 -9.86
N LEU A 26 -6.87 -1.97 -8.58
CA LEU A 26 -7.26 -2.98 -7.58
C LEU A 26 -8.78 -3.12 -7.49
N ALA A 27 -9.52 -2.01 -7.55
CA ALA A 27 -10.97 -2.02 -7.42
C ALA A 27 -11.72 -2.44 -8.70
N SER A 28 -11.22 -2.04 -9.87
CA SER A 28 -11.99 -2.10 -11.13
C SER A 28 -11.46 -3.11 -12.15
N ALA A 29 -10.16 -3.36 -12.17
CA ALA A 29 -9.56 -4.27 -13.15
C ALA A 29 -9.41 -5.69 -12.60
N THR A 30 -9.12 -5.81 -11.30
CA THR A 30 -8.77 -7.09 -10.66
C THR A 30 -9.74 -7.52 -9.56
N GLU A 31 -10.61 -6.61 -9.09
CA GLU A 31 -11.54 -6.83 -7.97
C GLU A 31 -10.85 -7.32 -6.67
N GLY A 32 -9.57 -6.98 -6.49
CA GLY A 32 -8.70 -7.50 -5.45
C GLY A 32 -7.24 -7.19 -5.73
N PHE A 33 -6.32 -7.98 -5.17
CA PHE A 33 -4.93 -7.97 -5.63
C PHE A 33 -4.83 -8.77 -6.93
N GLY A 34 -4.01 -8.30 -7.85
CA GLY A 34 -3.80 -8.95 -9.14
C GLY A 34 -2.44 -8.62 -9.71
N HIS A 35 -2.07 -9.36 -10.76
CA HIS A 35 -0.78 -9.19 -11.42
C HIS A 35 -0.62 -7.76 -11.97
N ALA A 36 0.54 -7.17 -11.69
CA ALA A 36 0.94 -5.83 -12.07
C ALA A 36 0.03 -4.70 -11.54
N ALA A 37 -0.67 -4.92 -10.42
CA ALA A 37 -1.57 -3.90 -9.86
C ALA A 37 -0.85 -2.60 -9.45
N ALA A 38 0.46 -2.64 -9.19
CA ALA A 38 1.27 -1.48 -8.86
C ALA A 38 1.92 -0.79 -10.07
N VAL A 39 1.49 -1.07 -11.31
CA VAL A 39 2.09 -0.51 -12.55
C VAL A 39 2.17 1.02 -12.58
N HIS A 40 1.28 1.71 -11.86
CA HIS A 40 1.23 3.16 -11.78
C HIS A 40 2.20 3.77 -10.76
N ILE A 41 2.82 2.97 -9.90
CA ILE A 41 3.70 3.45 -8.83
C ILE A 41 5.07 3.84 -9.41
N ARG A 42 5.37 5.14 -9.40
CA ARG A 42 6.66 5.68 -9.91
C ARG A 42 7.60 6.21 -8.83
N PHE A 43 7.13 6.24 -7.59
CA PHE A 43 7.90 6.68 -6.44
C PHE A 43 8.41 5.47 -5.65
N ASP A 44 9.37 5.69 -4.73
CA ASP A 44 9.77 4.66 -3.79
C ASP A 44 8.78 4.56 -2.61
N PRO A 45 8.03 3.46 -2.44
CA PRO A 45 7.11 3.31 -1.31
C PRO A 45 7.79 3.37 0.06
N LEU A 46 9.05 2.96 0.16
CA LEU A 46 9.83 3.08 1.40
C LEU A 46 10.09 4.54 1.76
N HIS A 47 9.95 5.49 0.84
CA HIS A 47 10.07 6.89 1.17
C HIS A 47 8.89 7.36 2.05
N TYR A 48 7.71 6.77 1.87
CA TYR A 48 6.47 7.31 2.43
C TYR A 48 5.73 6.40 3.43
N VAL A 49 6.04 5.10 3.50
CA VAL A 49 5.35 4.14 4.40
C VAL A 49 5.38 4.55 5.88
N ASP A 50 6.45 5.19 6.32
CA ASP A 50 6.64 5.70 7.69
C ASP A 50 6.83 7.23 7.70
N ALA A 51 6.27 7.95 6.72
CA ALA A 51 6.39 9.40 6.64
C ALA A 51 5.57 10.12 7.72
N ASP A 52 6.00 11.35 8.03
CA ASP A 52 5.34 12.23 9.00
C ASP A 52 5.28 13.68 8.49
N ALA A 53 4.45 14.51 9.11
CA ALA A 53 4.39 15.94 8.82
C ALA A 53 5.54 16.70 9.49
N ALA A 54 5.93 17.82 8.90
CA ALA A 54 6.70 18.82 9.62
C ALA A 54 5.93 19.33 10.85
N ALA A 55 6.66 19.68 11.91
CA ALA A 55 6.08 20.21 13.15
C ALA A 55 5.59 21.68 13.03
N ASP A 56 5.39 22.18 11.82
CA ASP A 56 4.93 23.54 11.53
C ASP A 56 3.40 23.70 11.59
N GLY A 57 2.68 22.60 11.86
CA GLY A 57 1.23 22.58 12.03
C GLY A 57 0.44 22.54 10.72
N TYR A 58 1.09 22.33 9.58
CA TYR A 58 0.44 22.24 8.29
C TYR A 58 0.38 20.79 7.77
N HIS A 59 -0.84 20.32 7.47
CA HIS A 59 -1.05 19.09 6.72
C HIS A 59 -1.10 19.41 5.23
N TYR A 60 0.04 19.28 4.55
CA TYR A 60 0.15 19.60 3.13
C TYR A 60 -0.50 18.56 2.20
N VAL A 61 -0.66 17.32 2.68
CA VAL A 61 -1.19 16.16 1.95
C VAL A 61 -1.95 15.23 2.89
N ASP A 62 -2.75 14.33 2.33
CA ASP A 62 -3.36 13.22 3.08
C ASP A 62 -2.29 12.19 3.47
N LEU A 63 -1.73 12.33 4.67
CA LEU A 63 -0.69 11.44 5.18
C LEU A 63 -1.18 10.01 5.43
N GLU A 64 -2.46 9.85 5.78
CA GLU A 64 -3.04 8.52 6.01
C GLU A 64 -3.06 7.73 4.70
N LEU A 65 -3.58 8.35 3.63
CA LEU A 65 -3.57 7.75 2.29
C LEU A 65 -2.15 7.51 1.77
N LEU A 66 -1.26 8.47 1.94
CA LEU A 66 0.12 8.37 1.47
C LEU A 66 0.87 7.19 2.12
N ARG A 67 0.77 7.06 3.45
CA ARG A 67 1.43 5.98 4.19
C ARG A 67 0.80 4.62 3.90
N SER A 68 -0.54 4.54 3.97
CA SER A 68 -1.25 3.27 3.75
C SER A 68 -1.11 2.79 2.32
N GLY A 69 -1.28 3.67 1.34
CA GLY A 69 -1.07 3.35 -0.08
C GLY A 69 0.37 2.90 -0.37
N SER A 70 1.37 3.46 0.32
CA SER A 70 2.75 2.98 0.22
C SER A 70 2.91 1.56 0.78
N ALA A 71 2.25 1.22 1.89
CA ALA A 71 2.25 -0.14 2.41
C ALA A 71 1.58 -1.12 1.43
N ILE A 72 0.47 -0.73 0.80
CA ILE A 72 -0.20 -1.52 -0.23
C ILE A 72 0.69 -1.71 -1.46
N ALA A 73 1.38 -0.66 -1.92
CA ALA A 73 2.31 -0.76 -3.06
C ALA A 73 3.45 -1.76 -2.78
N ILE A 74 3.96 -1.81 -1.55
CA ILE A 74 4.95 -2.82 -1.13
C ILE A 74 4.33 -4.22 -1.21
N LEU A 75 3.12 -4.41 -0.68
CA LEU A 75 2.44 -5.70 -0.72
C LEU A 75 2.18 -6.16 -2.17
N CYS A 76 1.77 -5.26 -3.06
CA CYS A 76 1.63 -5.57 -4.50
C CYS A 76 2.94 -6.10 -5.10
N ALA A 77 4.10 -5.55 -4.73
CA ALA A 77 5.39 -6.04 -5.23
C ALA A 77 5.70 -7.47 -4.78
N PHE A 78 5.31 -7.86 -3.56
CA PHE A 78 5.42 -9.26 -3.12
C PHE A 78 4.38 -10.14 -3.80
N TYR A 79 3.16 -9.64 -4.01
CA TYR A 79 2.10 -10.35 -4.71
C TYR A 79 2.48 -10.66 -6.16
N ASP A 80 3.11 -9.73 -6.87
CA ASP A 80 3.57 -9.93 -8.24
C ASP A 80 4.59 -11.08 -8.33
N LEU A 81 5.61 -11.05 -7.47
CA LEU A 81 6.60 -12.14 -7.41
C LEU A 81 5.96 -13.49 -7.04
N TRP A 82 4.98 -13.47 -6.13
CA TRP A 82 4.22 -14.65 -5.76
C TRP A 82 3.45 -15.23 -6.95
N CYS A 83 2.77 -14.38 -7.72
CA CYS A 83 2.05 -14.79 -8.93
C CYS A 83 2.99 -15.26 -10.06
N GLU A 84 4.22 -14.76 -10.10
CA GLU A 84 5.25 -15.18 -11.06
C GLU A 84 5.99 -16.46 -10.64
N GLU A 85 5.56 -17.12 -9.54
CA GLU A 85 6.18 -18.33 -8.98
C GLU A 85 7.68 -18.13 -8.66
N GLN A 86 8.06 -16.92 -8.26
CA GLN A 86 9.43 -16.58 -7.90
C GLN A 86 9.66 -16.68 -6.39
N SER A 87 10.84 -17.15 -6.00
CA SER A 87 11.29 -17.13 -4.61
C SER A 87 11.22 -15.72 -4.05
N LEU A 88 10.58 -15.56 -2.90
CA LEU A 88 10.47 -14.26 -2.24
C LEU A 88 11.70 -13.93 -1.39
N ASP A 89 12.23 -14.89 -0.63
CA ASP A 89 13.34 -14.67 0.31
C ASP A 89 14.60 -14.23 -0.45
N GLY A 90 15.14 -13.08 -0.05
CA GLY A 90 16.32 -12.51 -0.70
C GLY A 90 16.12 -12.03 -2.15
N HIS A 91 14.90 -12.03 -2.69
CA HIS A 91 14.67 -11.65 -4.09
C HIS A 91 15.10 -10.20 -4.37
N PRO A 92 15.89 -9.91 -5.43
CA PRO A 92 16.43 -8.57 -5.68
C PRO A 92 15.38 -7.45 -5.73
N ASN A 93 14.18 -7.74 -6.25
CA ASN A 93 13.11 -6.75 -6.38
C ASN A 93 12.45 -6.38 -5.04
N THR A 94 12.47 -7.27 -4.05
CA THR A 94 11.84 -7.05 -2.73
C THR A 94 12.82 -7.01 -1.57
N LEU A 95 14.11 -7.29 -1.80
CA LEU A 95 15.15 -7.34 -0.76
C LEU A 95 15.16 -6.08 0.12
N ARG A 96 15.08 -4.91 -0.50
CA ARG A 96 15.01 -3.62 0.20
C ARG A 96 13.78 -3.50 1.12
N TYR A 97 12.66 -4.11 0.75
CA TYR A 97 11.45 -4.14 1.57
C TYR A 97 11.59 -5.13 2.72
N GLN A 98 12.26 -6.27 2.51
CA GLN A 98 12.59 -7.22 3.57
C GLN A 98 13.50 -6.59 4.62
N GLU A 99 14.54 -5.86 4.20
CA GLU A 99 15.40 -5.10 5.11
C GLU A 99 14.63 -4.02 5.89
N ALA A 100 13.66 -3.35 5.25
CA ALA A 100 12.81 -2.37 5.89
C ALA A 100 11.84 -3.00 6.91
N LEU A 101 11.35 -4.20 6.62
CA LEU A 101 10.52 -5.03 7.50
C LEU A 101 11.28 -5.37 8.78
N GLU A 102 12.52 -5.83 8.66
CA GLU A 102 13.39 -6.14 9.82
C GLU A 102 13.70 -4.90 10.68
N ARG A 103 13.70 -3.71 10.09
CA ARG A 103 13.85 -2.43 10.79
C ARG A 103 12.54 -1.88 11.36
N GLY A 104 11.43 -2.62 11.24
CA GLY A 104 10.12 -2.22 11.76
C GLY A 104 9.47 -1.04 11.02
N ARG A 105 9.88 -0.75 9.78
CA ARG A 105 9.33 0.40 9.03
C ARG A 105 7.87 0.24 8.64
N LEU A 106 7.36 -1.00 8.62
CA LEU A 106 5.96 -1.31 8.36
C LEU A 106 5.13 -1.48 9.65
N SER A 107 5.70 -1.20 10.82
CA SER A 107 5.02 -1.39 12.13
C SER A 107 3.71 -0.60 12.29
N GLY A 108 3.52 0.47 11.50
CA GLY A 108 2.25 1.20 11.43
C GLY A 108 1.12 0.45 10.69
N PHE A 109 1.45 -0.64 9.99
CA PHE A 109 0.55 -1.48 9.20
C PHE A 109 0.77 -2.97 9.55
N PRO A 110 0.46 -3.38 10.79
CA PRO A 110 0.83 -4.70 11.30
C PRO A 110 0.17 -5.87 10.55
N ASP A 111 -1.00 -5.64 9.94
CA ASP A 111 -1.70 -6.62 9.12
C ASP A 111 -1.00 -6.85 7.78
N VAL A 112 -0.56 -5.79 7.11
CA VAL A 112 0.26 -5.86 5.89
C VAL A 112 1.62 -6.50 6.20
N GLU A 113 2.29 -6.06 7.26
CA GLU A 113 3.56 -6.63 7.72
C GLU A 113 3.46 -8.14 7.97
N ALA A 114 2.41 -8.59 8.68
CA ALA A 114 2.22 -10.00 8.99
C ALA A 114 2.08 -10.87 7.73
N ILE A 115 1.35 -10.39 6.72
CA ILE A 115 1.17 -11.11 5.44
C ILE A 115 2.50 -11.19 4.69
N ILE A 116 3.24 -10.09 4.58
CA ILE A 116 4.54 -10.08 3.90
C ILE A 116 5.51 -11.05 4.59
N ARG A 117 5.57 -11.04 5.93
CA ARG A 117 6.43 -11.96 6.70
C ARG A 117 6.08 -13.42 6.45
N GLU A 118 4.80 -13.76 6.45
CA GLU A 118 4.35 -15.13 6.20
C GLU A 118 4.60 -15.54 4.73
N ALA A 119 4.44 -14.62 3.78
CA ALA A 119 4.76 -14.87 2.38
C ALA A 119 6.26 -15.17 2.18
N ILE A 120 7.15 -14.35 2.76
CA ILE A 120 8.61 -14.58 2.73
C ILE A 120 8.96 -15.93 3.36
N LYS A 121 8.35 -16.27 4.50
CA LYS A 121 8.59 -17.53 5.20
C LYS A 121 8.19 -18.75 4.36
N ARG A 122 7.14 -18.62 3.55
CA ARG A 122 6.72 -19.65 2.59
C ARG A 122 7.69 -19.73 1.40
N ASN A 123 8.31 -18.61 1.03
CA ASN A 123 9.39 -18.43 0.06
C ASN A 123 9.06 -18.88 -1.37
N ASP A 124 8.95 -20.19 -1.60
CA ASP A 124 8.66 -20.83 -2.88
C ASP A 124 7.33 -21.57 -2.79
N MET A 125 6.42 -21.26 -3.70
CA MET A 125 5.05 -21.78 -3.65
C MET A 125 4.97 -23.20 -4.25
N PRO A 126 4.27 -24.14 -3.59
CA PRO A 126 3.74 -25.32 -4.27
C PRO A 126 2.68 -24.89 -5.29
N VAL A 127 2.67 -25.49 -6.48
CA VAL A 127 1.64 -25.26 -7.50
C VAL A 127 0.23 -25.35 -6.85
N GLU A 128 -0.60 -24.31 -7.06
CA GLU A 128 -1.99 -24.18 -6.55
C GLU A 128 -2.21 -23.83 -5.05
N ASP A 129 -1.34 -23.06 -4.38
CA ASP A 129 -1.66 -22.53 -3.03
C ASP A 129 -2.49 -21.22 -3.08
N PRO A 130 -3.78 -21.22 -2.71
CA PRO A 130 -4.64 -20.04 -2.74
C PRO A 130 -4.45 -19.12 -1.52
N TRP A 131 -3.45 -19.40 -0.66
CA TRP A 131 -3.30 -18.71 0.61
C TRP A 131 -3.15 -17.21 0.44
N LEU A 132 -2.30 -16.74 -0.48
CA LEU A 132 -2.02 -15.31 -0.59
C LEU A 132 -3.28 -14.54 -1.00
N ASP A 133 -4.03 -15.05 -1.98
CA ASP A 133 -5.31 -14.48 -2.42
C ASP A 133 -6.29 -14.33 -1.25
N ALA A 134 -6.40 -15.36 -0.42
CA ALA A 134 -7.25 -15.33 0.77
C ALA A 134 -6.70 -14.37 1.85
N ALA A 135 -5.38 -14.29 2.01
CA ALA A 135 -4.72 -13.47 3.03
C ALA A 135 -4.79 -11.98 2.72
N VAL A 136 -4.74 -11.58 1.45
CA VAL A 136 -4.79 -10.16 1.04
C VAL A 136 -6.21 -9.62 0.91
N LEU A 137 -7.23 -10.48 0.86
CA LEU A 137 -8.63 -10.04 0.73
C LEU A 137 -9.10 -9.08 1.86
N PRO A 138 -8.78 -9.32 3.14
CA PRO A 138 -9.07 -8.36 4.21
C PRO A 138 -8.32 -7.02 4.03
N ILE A 139 -7.08 -7.05 3.54
CA ILE A 139 -6.29 -5.84 3.26
C ILE A 139 -6.95 -5.01 2.17
N TYR A 140 -7.32 -5.63 1.06
CA TYR A 140 -8.04 -4.97 -0.02
C TYR A 140 -9.33 -4.28 0.49
N ARG A 141 -10.11 -4.98 1.33
CA ARG A 141 -11.34 -4.42 1.92
C ARG A 141 -11.05 -3.23 2.85
N ASN A 142 -10.06 -3.35 3.73
CA ASN A 142 -9.80 -2.39 4.79
C ASN A 142 -9.08 -1.13 4.31
N TYR A 143 -8.29 -1.21 3.24
CA TYR A 143 -7.51 -0.08 2.74
C TYR A 143 -8.09 0.50 1.45
N VAL A 144 -8.40 -0.35 0.46
CA VAL A 144 -8.81 0.10 -0.88
C VAL A 144 -10.32 0.37 -0.92
N LEU A 145 -11.15 -0.62 -0.60
CA LEU A 145 -12.60 -0.43 -0.63
C LEU A 145 -13.09 0.56 0.42
N ALA A 146 -12.50 0.52 1.62
CA ALA A 146 -12.82 1.48 2.68
C ALA A 146 -12.54 2.93 2.25
N PHE A 147 -11.46 3.17 1.50
CA PHE A 147 -11.14 4.49 0.95
C PHE A 147 -12.26 4.98 0.02
N PHE A 148 -12.66 4.19 -0.98
CA PHE A 148 -13.74 4.57 -1.89
C PHE A 148 -15.09 4.69 -1.19
N ASN A 149 -15.38 3.84 -0.20
CA ASN A 149 -16.58 3.94 0.61
C ASN A 149 -16.63 5.23 1.44
N LYS A 150 -15.51 5.67 2.01
CA LYS A 150 -15.42 6.95 2.72
C LYS A 150 -15.75 8.12 1.78
N LEU A 151 -15.27 8.08 0.54
CA LEU A 151 -15.58 9.09 -0.47
C LEU A 151 -17.06 9.10 -0.87
N SER A 152 -17.67 7.92 -1.06
CA SER A 152 -19.07 7.82 -1.49
C SER A 152 -20.06 8.22 -0.38
N VAL A 153 -19.74 7.97 0.89
CA VAL A 153 -20.56 8.38 2.03
C VAL A 153 -20.43 9.88 2.32
N SER A 154 -19.28 10.48 2.01
CA SER A 154 -19.05 11.92 2.19
C SER A 154 -19.95 12.79 1.29
N ASP A 155 -20.63 12.22 0.31
CA ASP A 155 -21.53 12.90 -0.63
C ASP A 155 -22.98 13.11 -0.10
N ARG A 156 -23.26 12.81 1.18
CA ARG A 156 -24.63 12.96 1.76
C ARG A 156 -24.68 13.50 3.20
N GLY A 157 -23.92 14.56 3.49
CA GLY A 157 -23.87 15.21 4.80
C GLY A 157 -24.37 16.66 4.90
N THR A 158 -24.92 17.24 3.84
CA THR A 158 -25.49 18.62 3.85
C THR A 158 -26.86 18.68 3.22
N THR A 159 -27.81 17.92 3.76
CA THR A 159 -29.23 18.30 3.69
C THR A 159 -29.92 17.81 4.95
N GLU A 160 -29.79 18.57 6.04
CA GLU A 160 -30.84 18.77 7.05
C GLU A 160 -30.32 19.81 8.05
N ALA A 161 -30.54 21.07 7.73
CA ALA A 161 -30.51 22.15 8.69
C ALA A 161 -31.78 23.00 8.51
N SER A 162 -32.66 22.86 9.51
CA SER A 162 -33.74 23.76 9.94
C SER A 162 -35.03 23.78 9.13
#